data_AF-A0A3E0KT07-F1
#
_entry.id   AF-A0A3E0KT07-F1
#
_cell.length_a   1.000
_cell.length_b   1.000
_cell.length_c   1.000
_cell.angle_alpha   90.00
_cell.angle_beta   90.00
_cell.angle_gamma   90.00
#
_symmetry.space_group_name_H-M   'P 1'
#
loop_
_entity.id
_entity.type
_entity.pdbx_description
1 polymer ?
#
loop_
_entity_poly.entity_id
_entity_poly.type
_entity_poly.pdbx_seq_one_letter_code
_entity_poly.pdbx_strand_id
1 'polypeptide(L)'
;MSHVGGDAGEPLRLVIITGVSGAGKTEALRCFEDMGYFCIDNLPPALLPEVAQLRARSGGRLRRVAVVIDIRGGVFFEDALQSVAALEAAGVPCHILFLEAQEETLVRRYKETRRRHPLAPEGRVTDG
;
A
#
# COMPACT_ATOMS: atom_id res chain seq x y z
N MET A 1 -10.75 -35.90 -0.17
CA MET A 1 -10.04 -34.92 0.68
C MET A 1 -10.47 -33.52 0.27
N SER A 2 -11.03 -32.81 1.26
CA SER A 2 -11.32 -31.36 1.31
C SER A 2 -11.96 -30.68 0.09
N HIS A 3 -13.30 -30.65 0.12
CA HIS A 3 -14.06 -29.52 -0.43
C HIS A 3 -13.64 -28.24 0.28
N VAL A 4 -13.06 -27.29 -0.46
CA VAL A 4 -13.01 -25.89 -0.02
C VAL A 4 -14.29 -25.25 -0.57
N GLY A 5 -15.30 -25.17 0.29
CA GLY A 5 -16.52 -24.41 0.03
C GLY A 5 -16.15 -22.95 -0.17
N GLY A 6 -16.35 -22.44 -1.39
CA GLY A 6 -16.30 -21.02 -1.65
C GLY A 6 -17.49 -20.34 -0.98
N ASP A 7 -17.28 -19.80 0.22
CA ASP A 7 -18.28 -19.03 0.97
C ASP A 7 -18.72 -17.81 0.15
N ALA A 8 -19.93 -17.82 -0.41
CA ALA A 8 -20.42 -16.78 -1.32
C ALA A 8 -20.85 -15.47 -0.62
N GLY A 9 -20.58 -15.30 0.68
CA GLY A 9 -21.12 -14.19 1.48
C GLY A 9 -20.12 -13.16 2.02
N GLU A 10 -18.80 -13.37 1.93
CA GLU A 10 -17.87 -12.45 2.61
C GLU A 10 -17.80 -11.04 1.99
N PRO A 11 -17.82 -9.97 2.81
CA PRO A 11 -17.67 -8.59 2.34
C PRO A 11 -16.25 -8.34 1.80
N LEU A 12 -16.12 -7.36 0.90
CA LEU A 12 -14.80 -6.91 0.44
C LEU A 12 -13.98 -6.42 1.63
N ARG A 13 -12.79 -6.96 1.82
CA ARG A 13 -11.77 -6.41 2.71
C ARG A 13 -10.81 -5.56 1.89
N LEU A 14 -11.05 -4.25 1.89
CA LEU A 14 -10.15 -3.28 1.27
C LEU A 14 -9.22 -2.69 2.33
N VAL A 15 -7.91 -2.80 2.11
CA VAL A 15 -6.89 -2.16 2.94
C VAL A 15 -6.16 -1.12 2.10
N ILE A 16 -6.11 0.11 2.60
CA ILE A 16 -5.37 1.22 2.01
C ILE A 16 -4.10 1.40 2.84
N ILE A 17 -2.96 1.08 2.25
CA ILE A 17 -1.63 1.25 2.84
C ILE A 17 -1.10 2.61 2.42
N THR A 18 -0.71 3.42 3.38
CA THR A 18 -0.06 4.70 3.14
C THR A 18 0.95 4.99 4.25
N GLY A 19 1.57 6.16 4.24
CA GLY A 19 2.55 6.55 5.24
C GLY A 19 3.83 7.13 4.66
N VAL A 20 4.78 7.40 5.55
CA VAL A 20 6.01 8.14 5.23
C VAL A 20 6.87 7.36 4.22
N SER A 21 7.59 8.08 3.34
CA SER A 21 8.55 7.45 2.43
C SER A 21 9.63 6.71 3.22
N GLY A 22 9.90 5.44 2.88
CA GLY A 22 10.84 4.59 3.62
C GLY A 22 10.26 3.92 4.88
N ALA A 23 9.00 4.17 5.24
CA ALA A 23 8.37 3.55 6.42
C ALA A 23 8.13 2.03 6.27
N GLY A 24 8.15 1.50 5.05
CA GLY A 24 8.00 0.07 4.78
C GLY A 24 6.72 -0.32 4.05
N LYS A 25 6.07 0.61 3.33
CA LYS A 25 4.84 0.35 2.53
C LYS A 25 4.98 -0.86 1.60
N THR A 26 6.11 -0.99 0.91
CA THR A 26 6.39 -2.14 0.03
C THR A 26 6.47 -3.46 0.78
N GLU A 27 7.10 -3.49 1.96
CA GLU A 27 7.14 -4.70 2.78
C GLU A 27 5.77 -5.05 3.35
N ALA A 28 5.00 -4.05 3.79
CA ALA A 28 3.62 -4.28 4.21
C ALA A 28 2.76 -4.85 3.07
N LEU A 29 2.90 -4.32 1.85
CA LEU A 29 2.20 -4.84 0.68
C LEU A 29 2.56 -6.32 0.42
N ARG A 30 3.84 -6.70 0.51
CA ARG A 30 4.27 -8.11 0.41
C ARG A 30 3.64 -9.00 1.48
N CYS A 31 3.55 -8.53 2.73
CA CYS A 31 2.85 -9.30 3.76
C CYS A 31 1.37 -9.51 3.40
N PHE A 32 0.72 -8.54 2.78
CA PHE A 32 -0.65 -8.71 2.27
C PHE A 32 -0.73 -9.69 1.11
N GLU A 33 0.24 -9.69 0.19
CA GLU A 33 0.35 -10.71 -0.87
C GLU A 33 0.45 -12.12 -0.28
N ASP A 34 1.32 -12.32 0.71
CA ASP A 34 1.47 -13.61 1.43
C ASP A 34 0.18 -14.04 2.15
N MET A 35 -0.63 -13.07 2.61
CA MET A 35 -1.95 -13.31 3.20
C MET A 35 -3.08 -13.53 2.17
N GLY A 36 -2.73 -13.58 0.87
CA GLY A 36 -3.66 -13.84 -0.24
C GLY A 36 -4.49 -12.63 -0.65
N TYR A 37 -4.01 -11.40 -0.41
CA TYR A 37 -4.66 -10.20 -0.93
C TYR A 37 -4.24 -9.94 -2.38
N PHE A 38 -5.18 -9.43 -3.17
CA PHE A 38 -4.86 -8.81 -4.45
C PHE A 38 -4.21 -7.44 -4.19
N CYS A 39 -2.93 -7.30 -4.54
CA CYS A 39 -2.13 -6.15 -4.16
C CYS A 39 -1.90 -5.21 -5.35
N ILE A 40 -2.10 -3.91 -5.12
CA ILE A 40 -1.88 -2.85 -6.11
C ILE A 40 -0.93 -1.82 -5.50
N ASP A 41 0.26 -1.66 -6.08
CA ASP A 41 1.20 -0.63 -5.65
C ASP A 41 0.98 0.69 -6.40
N ASN A 42 1.33 1.81 -5.76
CA ASN A 42 1.32 3.15 -6.33
C ASN A 42 0.00 3.54 -7.04
N LEU A 43 -1.15 3.22 -6.43
CA LEU A 43 -2.48 3.54 -6.97
C LEU A 43 -2.79 5.03 -6.75
N PRO A 44 -3.12 5.80 -7.81
CA PRO A 44 -3.66 7.15 -7.66
C PRO A 44 -4.96 7.12 -6.83
N PRO A 45 -5.13 7.99 -5.83
CA PRO A 45 -6.28 7.91 -4.93
C PRO A 45 -7.62 8.02 -5.67
N ALA A 46 -7.71 8.82 -6.74
CA ALA A 46 -8.90 8.94 -7.57
C ALA A 46 -9.41 7.62 -8.18
N LEU A 47 -8.58 6.58 -8.23
CA LEU A 47 -8.94 5.26 -8.76
C LEU A 47 -9.42 4.27 -7.68
N LEU A 48 -9.41 4.66 -6.40
CA LEU A 48 -9.94 3.82 -5.31
C LEU A 48 -11.39 3.34 -5.55
N PRO A 49 -12.34 4.16 -6.03
CA PRO A 49 -13.70 3.71 -6.27
C PRO A 49 -13.79 2.61 -7.34
N GLU A 50 -12.89 2.62 -8.33
CA GLU A 50 -12.83 1.60 -9.38
C GLU A 50 -12.40 0.22 -8.83
N VAL A 51 -11.57 0.20 -7.78
CA VAL A 51 -11.19 -1.05 -7.10
C VAL A 51 -12.40 -1.73 -6.47
N ALA A 52 -13.33 -0.97 -5.89
CA ALA A 52 -14.57 -1.52 -5.37
C ALA A 52 -15.47 -2.08 -6.48
N GLN A 53 -15.53 -1.42 -7.63
CA GLN A 53 -16.28 -1.91 -8.80
C GLN A 53 -15.72 -3.23 -9.35
N LEU A 54 -14.41 -3.46 -9.21
CA LEU A 54 -13.78 -4.71 -9.65
C LEU A 54 -14.34 -5.95 -8.92
N ARG A 55 -14.75 -5.82 -7.65
CA ARG A 55 -15.47 -6.91 -6.94
C ARG A 55 -16.80 -7.25 -7.60
N ALA A 56 -17.59 -6.23 -7.94
CA ALA A 56 -18.89 -6.42 -8.58
C ALA A 56 -18.71 -7.16 -9.93
N ARG A 57 -17.70 -6.76 -10.71
CA ARG A 57 -17.40 -7.36 -12.03
C ARG A 57 -16.80 -8.76 -11.95
N SER A 58 -16.10 -9.09 -10.86
CA SER A 58 -15.48 -10.40 -10.65
C SER A 58 -16.43 -11.43 -10.04
N GLY A 59 -17.73 -11.11 -9.88
CA GLY A 59 -18.72 -11.99 -9.30
C GLY A 59 -18.41 -12.35 -7.84
N GLY A 60 -17.83 -11.42 -7.09
CA GLY A 60 -17.48 -11.64 -5.67
C GLY A 60 -16.26 -12.55 -5.43
N ARG A 61 -15.52 -12.90 -6.49
CA ARG A 61 -14.25 -13.65 -6.36
C ARG A 61 -13.14 -12.80 -5.75
N LEU A 62 -13.14 -11.49 -6.03
CA LEU A 62 -12.22 -10.55 -5.40
C LEU A 62 -12.74 -10.15 -4.01
N ARG A 63 -12.10 -10.68 -2.97
CA ARG A 63 -12.55 -10.52 -1.57
C ARG A 63 -11.57 -9.77 -0.68
N ARG A 64 -10.29 -9.80 -1.03
CA ARG A 64 -9.20 -9.21 -0.25
C ARG A 64 -8.35 -8.37 -1.18
N VAL A 65 -8.29 -7.08 -0.94
CA VAL A 65 -7.54 -6.13 -1.78
C VAL A 65 -6.73 -5.23 -0.88
N ALA A 66 -5.44 -5.10 -1.17
CA ALA A 66 -4.55 -4.16 -0.51
C ALA A 66 -4.01 -3.20 -1.57
N VAL A 67 -4.11 -1.90 -1.31
CA VAL A 67 -3.64 -0.87 -2.24
C VAL A 67 -2.67 0.06 -1.54
N VAL A 68 -1.56 0.39 -2.18
CA VAL A 68 -0.65 1.44 -1.68
C VAL A 68 -1.03 2.75 -2.35
N ILE A 69 -1.25 3.78 -1.53
CA ILE A 69 -1.49 5.15 -2.01
C ILE A 69 -0.42 6.06 -1.43
N ASP A 70 0.25 6.79 -2.32
CA ASP A 70 1.29 7.74 -1.95
C ASP A 70 0.76 9.18 -2.03
N ILE A 71 0.42 9.75 -0.88
CA ILE A 71 -0.14 11.11 -0.73
C ILE A 71 0.94 12.20 -0.74
N ARG A 72 1.99 12.05 -1.58
CA ARG A 72 3.16 12.94 -1.59
C ARG A 72 2.75 14.41 -1.68
N GLY A 73 3.26 15.22 -0.74
CA GLY A 73 3.22 16.68 -0.81
C GLY A 73 1.83 17.31 -0.72
N GLY A 74 0.81 16.58 -0.25
CA GLY A 74 -0.56 17.10 -0.08
C GLY A 74 -1.37 17.23 -1.38
N VAL A 75 -0.73 17.13 -2.55
CA VAL A 75 -1.37 17.25 -3.87
C VAL A 75 -2.52 16.26 -4.04
N PHE A 76 -2.37 15.06 -3.51
CA PHE A 76 -3.34 13.97 -3.65
C PHE A 76 -4.19 13.74 -2.39
N PHE A 77 -4.09 14.62 -1.40
CA PHE A 77 -4.77 14.44 -0.12
C PHE A 77 -6.28 14.63 -0.24
N GLU A 78 -6.73 15.67 -0.95
CA GLU A 78 -8.15 15.91 -1.20
C GLU A 78 -8.78 14.77 -2.03
N ASP A 79 -8.09 14.32 -3.09
CA ASP A 79 -8.53 13.18 -3.90
C ASP A 79 -8.67 11.90 -3.07
N ALA A 80 -7.73 11.66 -2.14
CA ALA A 80 -7.79 10.51 -1.26
C ALA A 80 -9.00 10.58 -0.32
N LEU A 81 -9.25 11.74 0.28
CA LEU A 81 -10.41 11.97 1.15
C LEU A 81 -11.74 11.77 0.39
N GLN A 82 -11.87 12.38 -0.79
CA GLN A 82 -13.06 12.24 -1.64
C GLN A 82 -13.29 10.79 -2.03
N SER A 83 -12.21 10.07 -2.36
CA SER A 83 -12.31 8.68 -2.78
C SER A 83 -12.67 7.74 -1.63
N VAL A 84 -12.14 7.97 -0.43
CA VAL A 84 -12.55 7.23 0.79
C VAL A 84 -14.01 7.52 1.11
N ALA A 85 -14.45 8.77 1.04
CA ALA A 85 -15.87 9.12 1.24
C ALA A 85 -16.79 8.45 0.21
N ALA A 86 -16.36 8.35 -1.05
CA ALA A 86 -17.10 7.64 -2.09
C ALA A 86 -17.21 6.12 -1.80
N LEU A 87 -16.15 5.51 -1.27
CA LEU A 87 -16.18 4.10 -0.83
C LEU A 87 -17.14 3.89 0.34
N GLU A 88 -17.14 4.77 1.33
CA GLU A 88 -18.08 4.73 2.45
C GLU A 88 -19.53 4.89 1.99
N ALA A 89 -19.80 5.85 1.11
CA ALA A 89 -21.12 6.06 0.52
C ALA A 89 -21.61 4.85 -0.30
N ALA A 90 -20.68 4.11 -0.90
CA ALA A 90 -20.97 2.86 -1.61
C ALA A 90 -21.11 1.64 -0.69
N GLY A 91 -21.00 1.82 0.63
CA GLY A 91 -21.10 0.74 1.62
C GLY A 91 -19.91 -0.23 1.57
N VAL A 92 -18.75 0.23 1.12
CA VAL A 92 -17.52 -0.58 1.02
C VAL A 92 -16.63 -0.27 2.21
N PRO A 93 -16.55 -1.16 3.22
CA PRO A 93 -15.69 -0.94 4.37
C PRO A 93 -14.21 -0.99 3.95
N CYS A 94 -13.47 0.09 4.22
CA CYS A 94 -12.03 0.14 4.01
C CYS A 94 -11.29 0.35 5.34
N HIS A 95 -10.09 -0.23 5.45
CA HIS A 95 -9.18 -0.01 6.57
C HIS A 95 -7.96 0.76 6.08
N ILE A 96 -7.55 1.80 6.79
CA ILE A 96 -6.35 2.57 6.48
C ILE A 96 -5.21 2.10 7.39
N LEU A 97 -4.13 1.63 6.78
CA LEU A 97 -2.87 1.32 7.45
C LEU A 97 -1.88 2.45 7.16
N PHE A 98 -1.59 3.27 8.16
CA PHE A 98 -0.57 4.32 8.08
C PHE A 98 0.75 3.81 8.68
N LEU A 99 1.82 3.82 7.88
CA LEU A 99 3.15 3.40 8.31
C LEU A 99 4.06 4.60 8.55
N GLU A 100 4.71 4.60 9.70
CA GLU A 100 5.71 5.58 10.09
C GLU A 100 6.96 4.92 10.67
N ALA A 101 8.02 5.70 10.76
CA ALA A 101 9.24 5.33 11.46
C ALA A 101 9.93 6.60 11.94
N GLN A 102 10.83 6.45 12.92
CA GLN A 102 11.68 7.55 13.38
C GLN A 102 12.54 8.09 12.24
N GLU A 103 12.80 9.40 12.25
CA GLU A 103 13.56 10.08 11.20
C GLU A 103 14.94 9.44 10.97
N GLU A 104 15.65 9.11 12.04
CA GLU A 104 16.96 8.45 11.97
C GLU A 104 16.88 7.10 11.25
N THR A 105 15.77 6.37 11.47
CA THR A 105 15.50 5.10 10.79
C THR A 105 15.22 5.31 9.31
N LEU A 106 14.42 6.32 8.96
CA LEU A 106 14.13 6.66 7.56
C LEU A 106 15.40 7.08 6.81
N VAL A 107 16.22 7.93 7.42
CA VAL A 107 17.52 8.36 6.86
C VAL A 107 18.44 7.17 6.66
N ARG A 108 18.52 6.26 7.63
CA ARG A 108 19.33 5.05 7.53
C ARG A 108 18.86 4.15 6.38
N ARG A 109 17.56 3.85 6.30
CA ARG A 109 16.97 3.03 5.21
C ARG A 109 17.19 3.66 3.84
N TYR A 110 17.11 4.99 3.74
CA TYR A 110 17.39 5.71 2.50
C TYR A 110 18.84 5.54 2.04
N LYS A 111 19.80 5.57 2.99
CA LYS A 111 21.22 5.31 2.71
C LYS A 111 21.48 3.87 2.29
N GLU A 112 20.78 2.90 2.88
CA GLU A 112 20.91 1.46 2.58
C GLU A 112 20.35 1.08 1.19
N THR A 113 19.27 1.75 0.75
CA THR A 113 18.61 1.44 -0.53
C THR A 113 19.20 2.16 -1.74
N ARG A 114 20.04 3.17 -1.56
CA ARG A 114 20.80 3.76 -2.67
C ARG A 114 21.92 2.82 -3.11
N ARG A 115 21.97 2.50 -4.41
CA ARG A 115 23.16 1.89 -5.02
C ARG A 115 24.34 2.84 -4.82
N ARG A 116 25.44 2.38 -4.21
CA ARG A 116 26.74 3.02 -4.39
C ARG A 116 27.03 3.03 -5.89
N HIS A 117 27.21 4.21 -6.47
CA HIS A 117 27.66 4.31 -7.85
C HIS A 117 29.05 3.62 -7.93
N PRO A 118 29.36 2.83 -8.97
CA PRO A 118 30.68 2.19 -9.13
C PRO A 118 31.88 3.15 -9.22
N LEU A 119 31.64 4.46 -9.12
CA LEU A 119 32.63 5.54 -9.21
C LEU A 119 32.55 6.51 -8.01
N ALA A 120 31.85 6.16 -6.93
CA ALA A 120 31.94 6.93 -5.71
C ALA A 120 33.36 6.73 -5.14
N PRO A 121 34.21 7.77 -5.06
CA PRO A 121 35.52 7.62 -4.47
C PRO A 121 35.32 7.14 -3.04
N GLU A 122 36.04 6.09 -2.68
CA GLU A 122 36.07 5.57 -1.32
C GLU A 122 36.40 6.74 -0.39
N GLY A 123 35.38 7.23 0.32
CA GLY A 123 35.57 8.16 1.41
C GLY A 123 36.40 7.43 2.46
N ARG A 124 37.71 7.69 2.44
CA ARG A 124 38.68 7.18 3.39
C ARG A 124 38.18 7.43 4.81
N VAL A 125 38.04 6.33 5.54
CA VAL A 125 38.16 6.32 6.99
C VAL A 125 39.67 6.46 7.29
N THR A 126 39.99 7.31 8.29
CA THR A 126 41.28 7.59 8.96
C THR A 126 42.37 8.32 8.17
N ASP A 127 42.65 9.56 8.57
CA ASP A 127 43.90 9.94 9.27
C ASP A 127 43.85 11.42 9.71
N GLY A 128 44.10 11.68 11.01
CA GLY A 128 44.46 13.01 11.57
C GLY A 128 43.37 13.73 12.35
#